data_AF-A0A8D2AMC7-F1
#
_entry.id   AF-A0A8D2AMC7-F1
#
_cell.length_a   1.000
_cell.length_b   1.000
_cell.length_c   1.000
_cell.angle_alpha   90.00
_cell.angle_beta   90.00
_cell.angle_gamma   90.00
#
_symmetry.space_group_name_H-M   'P 1'
#
loop_
_entity.id
_entity.type
_entity.pdbx_description
1 polymer ?
#
loop_
_entity_poly.entity_id
_entity_poly.type
_entity_poly.pdbx_seq_one_letter_code
_entity_poly.pdbx_strand_id
1 'polypeptide(L)'
;MQAYRTPNTQNYNRPTPRHIIMKIPNIQNKDRILKAVREKNQITFRGKPIRISADFSIQTLKDRRAWNNIFQRKWMPTKNFISGKIKFYI
;
A
#
# COMPACT_ATOMS: atom_id res chain seq x y z
N MET A 1 13.72 -18.04 5.25
CA MET A 1 13.01 -16.76 5.05
C MET A 1 14.00 -15.80 4.40
N GLN A 2 13.63 -15.13 3.31
CA GLN A 2 14.54 -14.23 2.58
C GLN A 2 13.96 -12.82 2.54
N ALA A 3 14.80 -11.80 2.68
CA ALA A 3 14.41 -10.40 2.56
C ALA A 3 15.43 -9.66 1.68
N TYR A 4 14.95 -8.79 0.79
CA TYR A 4 15.79 -7.98 -0.08
C TYR A 4 15.13 -6.63 -0.38
N ARG A 5 15.92 -5.68 -0.88
CA ARG A 5 15.45 -4.34 -1.26
C ARG A 5 15.15 -4.29 -2.75
N THR A 6 14.09 -3.57 -3.13
CA THR A 6 13.72 -3.36 -4.53
C THR A 6 13.55 -1.87 -4.83
N PRO A 7 14.12 -1.36 -5.94
CA PRO A 7 15.01 -2.03 -6.91
C PRO A 7 16.35 -2.45 -6.27
N ASN A 8 17.05 -3.42 -6.87
CA ASN A 8 18.34 -3.90 -6.35
C ASN A 8 19.39 -2.76 -6.34
N THR A 9 19.35 -1.91 -7.37
CA THR A 9 20.19 -0.71 -7.47
C THR A 9 19.67 0.44 -6.60
N GLN A 10 20.61 1.15 -5.98
CA GLN A 10 20.32 2.35 -5.20
C GLN A 10 20.33 3.57 -6.11
N ASN A 11 19.23 4.32 -6.12
CA ASN A 11 19.15 5.62 -6.79
C ASN A 11 19.25 6.72 -5.74
N TYR A 12 20.37 7.45 -5.74
CA TYR A 12 20.64 8.53 -4.77
C TYR A 12 19.74 9.76 -4.97
N ASN A 13 19.17 9.94 -6.16
CA ASN A 13 18.26 11.04 -6.47
C ASN A 13 16.83 10.78 -5.96
N ARG A 14 16.55 9.59 -5.39
CA ARG A 14 15.23 9.23 -4.89
C ARG A 14 15.07 9.66 -3.43
N PRO A 15 14.13 10.58 -3.11
CA PRO A 15 13.94 11.05 -1.73
C PRO A 15 13.23 10.03 -0.83
N THR A 16 12.62 8.98 -1.41
CA THR A 16 11.89 7.95 -0.67
C THR A 16 12.73 6.69 -0.44
N PRO A 17 12.63 6.05 0.74
CA PRO A 17 13.29 4.77 0.99
C PRO A 17 12.82 3.68 0.04
N ARG A 18 13.72 2.72 -0.28
CA ARG A 18 13.39 1.54 -1.08
C ARG A 18 12.48 0.59 -0.31
N HIS A 19 11.55 -0.06 -1.02
CA HIS A 19 10.71 -1.11 -0.44
C HIS A 19 11.55 -2.35 -0.09
N ILE A 20 11.14 -3.05 0.97
CA ILE A 20 11.69 -4.36 1.35
C ILE A 20 10.69 -5.41 0.93
N ILE A 21 11.13 -6.39 0.15
CA ILE A 21 10.35 -7.58 -0.17
C ILE A 21 10.79 -8.69 0.77
N MET A 22 9.84 -9.25 1.52
CA MET A 22 10.06 -10.42 2.36
C MET A 22 9.37 -11.63 1.74
N LYS A 23 10.15 -12.65 1.38
CA LYS A 23 9.66 -13.96 0.93
C LYS A 23 9.31 -14.81 2.15
N ILE A 24 8.02 -14.91 2.43
CA ILE A 24 7.47 -15.76 3.47
C ILE A 24 7.09 -17.11 2.82
N PRO A 25 7.69 -18.23 3.27
CA PRO A 25 7.47 -19.54 2.62
C PRO A 25 6.09 -20.13 2.90
N ASN A 26 5.48 -19.81 4.05
CA ASN A 26 4.16 -20.31 4.42
C ASN A 26 3.09 -19.23 4.20
N ILE A 27 2.10 -19.52 3.35
CA ILE A 27 0.96 -18.65 3.05
C ILE A 27 0.14 -18.32 4.30
N GLN A 28 -0.04 -19.29 5.22
CA GLN A 28 -0.81 -19.09 6.45
C GLN A 28 -0.15 -18.03 7.34
N ASN A 29 1.19 -18.02 7.42
CA ASN A 29 1.93 -17.03 8.18
C ASN A 29 1.84 -15.65 7.52
N LYS A 30 1.90 -15.59 6.19
CA LYS A 30 1.72 -14.34 5.43
C LYS A 30 0.34 -13.73 5.72
N ASP A 31 -0.72 -14.55 5.69
CA ASP A 31 -2.08 -14.09 5.91
C ASP A 31 -2.32 -13.65 7.35
N ARG A 32 -1.77 -14.38 8.34
CA ARG A 32 -1.83 -13.98 9.76
C ARG A 32 -1.16 -12.62 10.00
N ILE A 33 0.01 -12.39 9.42
CA ILE A 33 0.71 -11.10 9.52
C ILE A 33 -0.12 -9.99 8.88
N LEU A 34 -0.62 -10.20 7.66
CA LEU A 34 -1.42 -9.20 6.97
C LEU A 34 -2.76 -8.91 7.67
N LYS A 35 -3.35 -9.91 8.33
CA LYS A 35 -4.55 -9.74 9.16
C LYS A 35 -4.25 -8.87 10.39
N ALA A 36 -3.19 -9.20 11.13
CA ALA A 36 -2.75 -8.40 12.28
C ALA A 36 -2.42 -6.95 11.88
N VAL A 37 -1.84 -6.76 10.69
CA VAL A 37 -1.55 -5.43 10.13
C VAL A 37 -2.82 -4.64 9.85
N ARG A 38 -3.91 -5.28 9.41
CA ARG A 38 -5.19 -4.62 9.14
C ARG A 38 -5.95 -4.28 10.42
N GLU A 39 -5.88 -5.16 11.41
CA GLU A 39 -6.51 -4.95 12.71
C GLU A 39 -5.81 -3.82 13.49
N LYS A 40 -4.50 -3.65 13.28
CA LYS A 40 -3.73 -2.59 13.91
C LYS A 40 -3.73 -1.33 13.05
N ASN A 41 -4.37 -0.27 13.53
CA ASN A 41 -4.47 1.01 12.82
C ASN A 41 -3.11 1.65 12.43
N GLN A 42 -2.08 1.47 13.27
CA GLN A 42 -0.75 2.02 13.01
C GLN A 42 0.34 1.05 13.45
N ILE A 43 1.27 0.77 12.55
CA ILE A 43 2.47 0.00 12.83
C ILE A 43 3.64 0.96 12.87
N THR A 44 4.45 0.88 13.92
CA THR A 44 5.63 1.71 14.10
C THR A 44 6.89 0.85 14.17
N PHE A 45 7.97 1.37 13.63
CA PHE A 45 9.32 0.82 13.78
C PHE A 45 10.25 1.95 14.18
N ARG A 46 10.89 1.80 15.35
CA ARG A 46 11.78 2.84 15.92
C ARG A 46 11.11 4.22 15.97
N GLY A 47 9.85 4.26 16.43
CA GLY A 47 9.05 5.49 16.52
C GLY A 47 8.51 6.04 15.20
N LYS A 48 8.83 5.44 14.05
CA LYS A 48 8.34 5.89 12.73
C LYS A 48 7.22 4.99 12.22
N PRO A 49 6.11 5.53 11.67
CA PRO A 49 5.08 4.70 11.06
C PRO A 49 5.62 3.95 9.85
N ILE A 50 5.25 2.67 9.73
CA ILE A 50 5.57 1.82 8.58
C ILE A 50 4.29 1.23 8.01
N ARG A 51 4.31 0.99 6.69
CA ARG A 51 3.23 0.33 5.98
C ARG A 51 3.68 -1.04 5.51
N ILE A 52 2.92 -2.07 5.87
CA ILE A 52 3.13 -3.44 5.42
C ILE A 52 1.95 -3.79 4.52
N SER A 53 2.23 -4.26 3.31
CA SER A 53 1.21 -4.65 2.33
C SER A 53 1.63 -5.93 1.62
N ALA A 54 0.63 -6.67 1.14
CA ALA A 54 0.90 -7.79 0.24
C ALA A 54 1.47 -7.26 -1.08
N ASP A 55 2.48 -7.95 -1.61
CA ASP A 55 2.92 -7.75 -2.98
C ASP A 55 1.94 -8.43 -3.93
N PHE A 56 1.58 -7.74 -5.01
CA PHE A 56 0.59 -8.19 -6.00
C PHE A 56 1.21 -8.11 -7.39
N SER A 57 0.82 -9.04 -8.26
CA SER A 57 1.20 -8.95 -9.68
C SER A 57 0.68 -7.64 -10.28
N ILE A 58 1.34 -7.17 -11.34
CA ILE A 58 0.94 -5.95 -12.04
C ILE A 58 -0.50 -6.05 -12.54
N GLN A 59 -0.92 -7.23 -13.03
CA GLN A 59 -2.29 -7.47 -13.48
C GLN A 59 -3.29 -7.35 -12.33
N THR A 60 -3.05 -8.05 -11.23
CA THR A 60 -3.89 -7.99 -10.03
C THR A 60 -3.99 -6.56 -9.47
N LEU A 61 -2.90 -5.79 -9.53
CA LEU A 61 -2.90 -4.38 -9.13
C LEU A 61 -3.73 -3.49 -10.05
N LYS A 62 -3.77 -3.79 -11.36
CA LYS A 62 -4.64 -3.06 -12.31
C LYS A 62 -6.10 -3.37 -12.02
N ASP A 63 -6.46 -4.64 -11.87
CA ASP A 63 -7.83 -5.07 -11.62
C ASP A 63 -8.35 -4.49 -10.28
N ARG A 64 -7.52 -4.54 -9.24
CA ARG A 64 -7.85 -3.94 -7.93
C ARG A 64 -8.07 -2.42 -8.03
N ARG A 65 -7.27 -1.70 -8.82
CA ARG A 65 -7.46 -0.26 -9.05
C ARG A 65 -8.74 0.02 -9.83
N ALA A 66 -9.04 -0.77 -10.86
CA ALA A 66 -10.26 -0.64 -11.64
C ALA A 66 -11.51 -0.83 -10.75
N TRP A 67 -11.53 -1.87 -9.92
CA TRP A 67 -12.60 -2.09 -8.95
C TRP A 67 -12.76 -0.95 -7.95
N ASN A 68 -11.65 -0.42 -7.42
CA ASN A 68 -11.70 0.72 -6.52
C ASN A 68 -12.29 1.97 -7.19
N ASN A 69 -11.96 2.22 -8.47
CA ASN A 69 -12.54 3.32 -9.23
C ASN A 69 -14.05 3.16 -9.43
N ILE A 70 -14.53 1.95 -9.71
CA ILE A 70 -15.96 1.65 -9.83
C ILE A 70 -16.67 1.87 -8.49
N PHE A 71 -16.09 1.35 -7.40
CA PHE A 71 -16.63 1.53 -6.06
C PHE A 71 -16.73 3.02 -5.71
N GLN A 72 -15.68 3.80 -5.92
CA GLN A 72 -15.70 5.23 -5.67
C GLN A 72 -16.76 5.95 -6.51
N ARG A 73 -16.87 5.65 -7.82
CA ARG A 73 -17.91 6.25 -8.69
C ARG A 73 -19.34 5.88 -8.29
N LYS A 74 -19.57 4.65 -7.84
CA LYS A 74 -20.91 4.18 -7.47
C LYS A 74 -21.37 4.76 -6.12
N TRP A 75 -20.43 4.99 -5.21
CA TRP A 75 -20.69 5.50 -3.87
C TRP A 75 -20.53 7.03 -3.74
N MET A 76 -19.85 7.69 -4.69
CA MET A 76 -19.89 9.14 -4.87
C MET A 76 -20.94 9.45 -5.95
N PRO A 77 -22.19 9.81 -5.60
CA PRO A 77 -23.10 10.33 -6.62
C PRO A 77 -22.42 11.55 -7.24
N THR A 78 -22.44 11.63 -8.57
CA THR A 78 -21.92 12.76 -9.36
C THR A 78 -22.60 14.05 -8.90
N LYS A 79 -22.11 14.65 -7.82
CA LYS A 79 -22.32 16.05 -7.52
C LYS A 79 -21.24 16.78 -8.29
N ASN A 80 -21.68 17.57 -9.25
CA ASN A 80 -20.92 18.66 -9.84
C ASN A 80 -20.29 19.49 -8.70
N PHE A 81 -19.09 19.10 -8.26
CA PHE A 81 -18.32 19.88 -7.31
C PHE A 81 -17.43 20.78 -8.15
N ILE A 82 -18.00 21.94 -8.50
CA ILE A 82 -17.26 23.10 -8.96
C ILE A 82 -16.06 23.27 -8.01
N SER A 83 -14.90 23.48 -8.60
CA SER A 83 -13.56 23.55 -8.01
C SER A 83 -13.47 24.33 -6.68
N GLY A 84 -13.83 23.70 -5.57
CA GLY A 84 -13.44 24.11 -4.23
C GLY A 84 -12.16 23.38 -3.84
N LYS A 85 -11.03 24.07 -3.78
CA LYS A 85 -9.73 23.53 -3.32
C LYS A 85 -9.91 22.85 -1.96
N ILE A 86 -9.83 21.53 -1.90
CA ILE A 86 -9.69 20.80 -0.62
C ILE A 86 -8.20 20.50 -0.44
N LYS A 87 -7.55 21.29 0.41
CA LYS A 87 -6.22 20.96 0.97
C LYS A 87 -6.45 19.99 2.13
N PHE A 88 -5.99 18.75 1.98
CA PHE A 88 -5.82 17.86 3.13
C PHE A 88 -4.42 18.09 3.70
N TYR A 89 -4.35 18.60 4.94
CA TYR A 89 -3.15 18.47 5.76
C TYR A 89 -3.34 17.29 6.71
N ILE A 90 -2.35 16.40 6.66
CA ILE A 90 -2.05 15.24 7.52
C ILE A 90 -2.88 13.98 7.22
#